data_AF-A0A955MW42-F1
#
_entry.id   AF-A0A955MW42-F1
#
_cell.length_a   1.000
_cell.length_b   1.000
_cell.length_c   1.000
_cell.angle_alpha   90.00
_cell.angle_beta   90.00
_cell.angle_gamma   90.00
#
_symmetry.space_group_name_H-M   'P 1'
#
loop_
_entity.id
_entity.type
_entity.pdbx_description
1 polymer ?
#
loop_
_entity_poly.entity_id
_entity_poly.type
_entity_poly.pdbx_seq_one_letter_code
_entity_poly.pdbx_strand_id
1 'polypeptide(L)'
;HLEAGLKAVDAVLEEIVPEGRWEDFETYWSCCQFWNDQVGEKIPRNDQYKQNTLSMFWTAEALLEAYRQTEDEKYLNWGVRTLDELSMYQQIWQPPFIYIPALGGFGVMNFDGEWNDSRESLFAELYLDYYAITGNRDYFERGVAALKSSFVMMYCPENPKQKVQWEKAHPFFGPEDYGFTMENYGHGGETSPEGMGMGVFTIYDWGNGAASEARNRIHDHYGDVYIDRERGEGFGIDSISVTKTDQGWSLENLSATPRELRVVFEDGSSKDLSIEKKTMLKAEE
;
A
#
# COMPACT_ATOMS: atom_id res chain seq x y z
N HIS A 1 -21.64 -8.92 19.32
CA HIS A 1 -20.33 -8.50 18.79
C HIS A 1 -20.44 -7.20 17.99
N LEU A 2 -21.33 -7.09 16.99
CA LEU A 2 -21.53 -5.87 16.20
C LEU A 2 -21.75 -4.60 17.04
N GLU A 3 -22.71 -4.59 17.97
CA GLU A 3 -22.97 -3.42 18.84
C GLU A 3 -21.73 -2.95 19.60
N ALA A 4 -20.92 -3.88 20.11
CA ALA A 4 -19.68 -3.53 20.82
C ALA A 4 -18.61 -2.97 19.87
N GLY A 5 -18.51 -3.50 18.65
CA GLY A 5 -17.63 -2.98 17.61
C GLY A 5 -18.00 -1.57 17.18
N LEU A 6 -19.29 -1.31 16.94
CA LEU A 6 -19.77 0.03 16.59
C LEU A 6 -19.53 1.03 17.71
N LYS A 7 -19.73 0.66 18.98
CA LYS A 7 -19.36 1.51 20.12
C LYS A 7 -17.87 1.87 20.15
N ALA A 8 -17.00 0.95 19.77
CA ALA A 8 -15.57 1.21 19.70
C ALA A 8 -15.23 2.18 18.56
N VAL A 9 -15.78 1.95 17.35
CA VAL A 9 -15.60 2.83 16.20
C VAL A 9 -16.15 4.22 16.47
N ASP A 10 -17.36 4.32 17.05
CA ASP A 10 -17.97 5.60 17.39
C ASP A 10 -17.15 6.41 18.40
N ALA A 11 -16.49 5.76 19.36
CA ALA A 11 -15.58 6.44 20.28
C ALA A 11 -14.36 7.05 19.57
N VAL A 12 -13.82 6.37 18.54
CA VAL A 12 -12.75 6.90 17.70
C VAL A 12 -13.26 8.07 16.85
N LEU A 13 -14.49 7.99 16.32
CA LEU A 13 -15.13 9.06 15.55
C LEU A 13 -15.49 10.30 16.37
N GLU A 14 -15.71 10.16 17.67
CA GLU A 14 -16.03 11.29 18.54
C GLU A 14 -14.79 12.10 18.89
N GLU A 15 -13.67 11.44 19.19
CA GLU A 15 -12.51 12.07 19.82
C GLU A 15 -11.26 12.15 18.92
N ILE A 16 -11.07 11.20 18.00
CA ILE A 16 -9.80 11.00 17.30
C ILE A 16 -9.85 11.50 15.85
N VAL A 17 -10.75 10.95 15.05
CA VAL A 17 -10.81 11.25 13.60
C VAL A 17 -11.12 12.72 13.32
N PRO A 18 -12.03 13.40 14.04
CA PRO A 18 -12.31 14.82 13.78
C PRO A 18 -11.06 15.70 13.92
N GLU A 19 -10.26 15.46 14.96
CA GLU A 19 -9.06 16.23 15.31
C GLU A 19 -7.78 15.74 14.61
N GLY A 20 -7.82 14.59 13.94
CA GLY A 20 -6.64 13.97 13.30
C GLY A 20 -5.59 13.52 14.31
N ARG A 21 -6.04 13.03 15.49
CA ARG A 21 -5.19 12.66 16.62
C ARG A 21 -4.66 11.22 16.50
N TRP A 22 -3.92 10.94 15.43
CA TRP A 22 -3.41 9.61 15.07
C TRP A 22 -2.19 9.17 15.88
N GLU A 23 -2.17 9.48 17.17
CA GLU A 23 -1.08 9.19 18.09
C GLU A 23 -1.15 7.73 18.59
N ASP A 24 0.00 7.07 18.66
CA ASP A 24 0.15 5.76 19.30
C ASP A 24 1.47 5.65 20.08
N PHE A 25 1.80 4.46 20.57
CA PHE A 25 3.05 4.25 21.28
C PHE A 25 4.29 4.55 20.42
N GLU A 26 4.26 4.16 19.15
CA GLU A 26 5.38 4.32 18.23
C GLU A 26 5.68 5.80 17.97
N THR A 27 4.63 6.63 17.91
CA THR A 27 4.78 8.08 17.75
C THR A 27 5.69 8.72 18.77
N TYR A 28 5.81 8.20 19.98
CA TYR A 28 6.56 8.86 21.04
C TYR A 28 7.81 8.11 21.50
N TRP A 29 7.78 6.77 21.49
CA TRP A 29 8.77 5.99 22.21
C TRP A 29 9.54 4.96 21.37
N SER A 30 9.23 4.82 20.08
CA SER A 30 9.98 3.93 19.17
C SER A 30 10.89 4.74 18.22
N CYS A 31 10.39 5.17 17.05
CA CYS A 31 11.25 5.59 15.93
C CYS A 31 11.75 7.04 16.05
N CYS A 32 10.97 7.95 16.65
CA CYS A 32 11.37 9.34 16.84
C CYS A 32 11.05 9.87 18.24
N GLN A 33 12.10 10.11 19.02
CA GLN A 33 12.02 10.62 20.40
C GLN A 33 11.81 12.14 20.47
N PHE A 34 11.85 12.86 19.34
CA PHE A 34 11.52 14.29 19.34
C PHE A 34 10.07 14.48 19.83
N TRP A 35 9.84 15.43 20.74
CA TRP A 35 8.51 15.72 21.27
C TRP A 35 7.88 14.58 22.10
N ASN A 36 8.69 13.69 22.69
CA ASN A 36 8.21 12.53 23.46
C ASN A 36 7.61 12.85 24.84
N ASP A 37 7.78 14.08 25.33
CA ASP A 37 7.27 14.58 26.61
C ASP A 37 5.99 15.43 26.48
N GLN A 38 5.49 15.63 25.26
CA GLN A 38 4.35 16.50 24.94
C GLN A 38 3.18 15.72 24.31
N VAL A 39 2.85 14.56 24.89
CA VAL A 39 1.80 13.66 24.40
C VAL A 39 0.43 14.36 24.41
N GLY A 40 -0.30 14.30 23.29
CA GLY A 40 -1.60 14.94 23.17
C GLY A 40 -1.54 16.46 22.99
N GLU A 41 -0.36 17.00 22.68
CA GLU A 41 -0.21 18.40 22.30
C GLU A 41 -0.03 18.54 20.79
N LYS A 42 -0.69 19.56 20.22
CA LYS A 42 -0.47 19.96 18.83
C LYS A 42 0.87 20.69 18.72
N ILE A 43 1.59 20.42 17.64
CA ILE A 43 2.85 21.07 17.33
C ILE A 43 2.58 22.53 16.92
N PRO A 44 3.18 23.52 17.59
CA PRO A 44 2.86 24.93 17.35
C PRO A 44 3.06 25.44 15.92
N ARG A 45 3.91 24.77 15.13
CA ARG A 45 4.25 25.18 13.76
C ARG A 45 3.10 24.97 12.78
N ASN A 46 2.40 23.84 12.88
CA ASN A 46 1.45 23.37 11.89
C ASN A 46 0.11 22.95 12.49
N ASP A 47 -0.06 23.06 13.81
CA ASP A 47 -1.29 22.70 14.53
C ASP A 47 -1.73 21.25 14.28
N GLN A 48 -0.75 20.34 14.15
CA GLN A 48 -0.97 18.91 14.00
C GLN A 48 -0.47 18.15 15.23
N TYR A 49 -1.03 16.98 15.52
CA TYR A 49 -0.44 16.03 16.46
C TYR A 49 0.74 15.28 15.81
N LYS A 50 1.50 14.52 16.60
CA LYS A 50 2.25 13.40 16.02
C LYS A 50 1.24 12.38 15.50
N GLN A 51 1.57 11.75 14.38
CA GLN A 51 0.65 10.89 13.65
C GLN A 51 1.38 9.63 13.18
N ASN A 52 0.72 8.50 13.26
CA ASN A 52 1.16 7.21 12.73
C ASN A 52 0.16 6.67 11.71
N THR A 53 0.67 6.17 10.59
CA THR A 53 -0.14 5.64 9.50
C THR A 53 -0.90 4.36 9.87
N LEU A 54 -0.42 3.53 10.81
CA LEU A 54 -1.17 2.36 11.29
C LEU A 54 -2.46 2.74 11.99
N SER A 55 -2.45 3.80 12.79
CA SER A 55 -3.65 4.29 13.47
C SER A 55 -4.72 4.73 12.47
N MET A 56 -4.31 5.36 11.36
CA MET A 56 -5.21 5.72 10.27
C MET A 56 -5.71 4.48 9.53
N PHE A 57 -4.82 3.55 9.18
CA PHE A 57 -5.14 2.31 8.48
C PHE A 57 -6.19 1.47 9.22
N TRP A 58 -5.95 1.15 10.49
CA TRP A 58 -6.88 0.35 11.29
C TRP A 58 -8.23 1.05 11.47
N THR A 59 -8.22 2.39 11.56
CA THR A 59 -9.47 3.16 11.65
C THR A 59 -10.24 3.11 10.34
N ALA A 60 -9.57 3.30 9.19
CA ALA A 60 -10.20 3.20 7.88
C ALA A 60 -10.72 1.79 7.59
N GLU A 61 -10.01 0.74 7.99
CA GLU A 61 -10.48 -0.64 7.88
C GLU A 61 -11.73 -0.89 8.75
N ALA A 62 -11.69 -0.48 10.02
CA ALA A 62 -12.83 -0.64 10.93
C ALA A 62 -14.07 0.14 10.47
N LEU A 63 -13.89 1.31 9.86
CA LEU A 63 -14.96 2.12 9.28
C LEU A 63 -15.56 1.49 8.03
N LEU A 64 -14.72 0.90 7.17
CA LEU A 64 -15.21 0.17 6.00
C LEU A 64 -16.03 -1.05 6.42
N GLU A 65 -15.57 -1.79 7.43
CA GLU A 65 -16.32 -2.92 7.96
C GLU A 65 -17.61 -2.49 8.67
N ALA A 66 -17.58 -1.39 9.45
CA ALA A 66 -18.80 -0.83 10.03
C ALA A 66 -19.83 -0.47 8.95
N TYR A 67 -19.39 0.13 7.84
CA TYR A 67 -20.25 0.38 6.69
C TYR A 67 -20.79 -0.92 6.07
N ARG A 68 -19.93 -1.91 5.78
CA ARG A 68 -20.35 -3.20 5.20
C ARG A 68 -21.40 -3.93 6.05
N GLN A 69 -21.35 -3.79 7.37
CA GLN A 69 -22.29 -4.44 8.29
C GLN A 69 -23.60 -3.65 8.53
N THR A 70 -23.64 -2.36 8.22
CA THR A 70 -24.76 -1.47 8.60
C THR A 70 -25.39 -0.71 7.45
N GLU A 71 -24.65 -0.55 6.34
CA GLU A 71 -24.96 0.35 5.22
C GLU A 71 -25.14 1.82 5.66
N ASP A 72 -24.65 2.19 6.85
CA ASP A 72 -24.70 3.57 7.33
C ASP A 72 -23.55 4.39 6.70
N GLU A 73 -23.93 5.25 5.76
CA GLU A 73 -23.06 6.18 5.05
C GLU A 73 -22.17 7.03 5.98
N LYS A 74 -22.55 7.24 7.24
CA LYS A 74 -21.68 7.90 8.23
C LYS A 74 -20.30 7.23 8.27
N TYR A 75 -20.25 5.90 8.35
CA TYR A 75 -18.99 5.18 8.48
C TYR A 75 -18.18 5.23 7.18
N LEU A 76 -18.83 5.11 6.02
CA LEU A 76 -18.15 5.23 4.73
C LEU A 76 -17.53 6.62 4.55
N ASN A 77 -18.28 7.69 4.86
CA ASN A 77 -17.79 9.06 4.71
C ASN A 77 -16.58 9.35 5.61
N TRP A 78 -16.62 8.88 6.86
CA TRP A 78 -15.46 8.99 7.76
C TRP A 78 -14.30 8.09 7.34
N GLY A 79 -14.61 6.92 6.77
CA GLY A 79 -13.64 5.99 6.23
C GLY A 79 -12.85 6.59 5.06
N VAL A 80 -13.58 7.16 4.10
CA VAL A 80 -13.02 7.90 2.95
C VAL A 80 -12.12 9.04 3.42
N ARG A 81 -12.60 9.88 4.36
CA ARG A 81 -11.77 10.95 4.94
C ARG A 81 -10.49 10.40 5.56
N THR A 82 -10.59 9.32 6.33
CA THR A 82 -9.42 8.71 7.00
C THR A 82 -8.43 8.13 5.99
N LEU A 83 -8.92 7.47 4.95
CA LEU A 83 -8.09 6.93 3.87
C LEU A 83 -7.41 8.05 3.04
N ASP A 84 -8.10 9.18 2.84
CA ASP A 84 -7.53 10.35 2.18
C ASP A 84 -6.42 10.98 3.05
N GLU A 85 -6.58 11.04 4.36
CA GLU A 85 -5.52 11.45 5.29
C GLU A 85 -4.31 10.50 5.23
N LEU A 86 -4.55 9.18 5.22
CA LEU A 86 -3.50 8.17 5.02
C LEU A 86 -2.80 8.34 3.66
N SER A 87 -3.54 8.69 2.60
CA SER A 87 -3.01 8.88 1.24
C SER A 87 -1.96 9.99 1.15
N MET A 88 -1.94 10.93 2.11
CA MET A 88 -0.93 11.99 2.19
C MET A 88 0.45 11.46 2.56
N TYR A 89 0.53 10.26 3.14
CA TYR A 89 1.78 9.58 3.48
C TYR A 89 2.31 8.71 2.34
N GLN A 90 1.55 8.56 1.26
CA GLN A 90 1.97 7.81 0.09
C GLN A 90 2.84 8.65 -0.84
N GLN A 91 3.93 8.06 -1.31
CA GLN A 91 4.78 8.64 -2.32
C GLN A 91 4.15 8.56 -3.72
N ILE A 92 3.81 9.71 -4.30
CA ILE A 92 3.26 9.82 -5.65
C ILE A 92 4.29 10.22 -6.73
N TRP A 93 5.56 10.35 -6.35
CA TRP A 93 6.65 10.76 -7.22
C TRP A 93 8.00 10.21 -6.72
N GLN A 94 9.07 10.40 -7.49
CA GLN A 94 10.43 10.03 -7.12
C GLN A 94 11.23 11.26 -6.65
N PRO A 95 11.48 11.44 -5.35
CA PRO A 95 12.32 12.53 -4.88
C PRO A 95 13.79 12.35 -5.29
N PRO A 96 14.50 13.42 -5.70
CA PRO A 96 15.90 13.33 -6.16
C PRO A 96 16.90 13.03 -5.03
N PHE A 97 16.46 13.16 -3.77
CA PHE A 97 17.22 12.85 -2.56
C PHE A 97 16.86 11.49 -1.95
N ILE A 98 15.95 10.74 -2.58
CA ILE A 98 15.65 9.35 -2.23
C ILE A 98 16.24 8.47 -3.33
N TYR A 99 17.18 7.60 -2.96
CA TYR A 99 18.01 6.85 -3.92
C TYR A 99 17.46 5.46 -4.25
N ILE A 100 16.28 5.14 -3.76
CA ILE A 100 15.52 3.91 -4.07
C ILE A 100 14.25 4.26 -4.87
N PRO A 101 13.60 3.30 -5.55
CA PRO A 101 12.28 3.55 -6.16
C PRO A 101 11.25 3.83 -5.07
N ALA A 102 10.76 5.07 -5.01
CA ALA A 102 9.88 5.52 -3.93
C ALA A 102 8.39 5.47 -4.29
N LEU A 103 8.04 5.44 -5.57
CA LEU A 103 6.65 5.53 -6.02
C LEU A 103 5.79 4.40 -5.46
N GLY A 104 4.68 4.78 -4.85
CA GLY A 104 3.70 3.88 -4.24
C GLY A 104 3.96 3.58 -2.77
N GLY A 105 5.19 3.82 -2.29
CA GLY A 105 5.56 3.51 -0.93
C GLY A 105 4.93 4.44 0.09
N PHE A 106 4.96 4.02 1.36
CA PHE A 106 4.44 4.81 2.48
C PHE A 106 5.52 5.19 3.48
N GLY A 107 5.38 6.39 4.05
CA GLY A 107 6.06 6.74 5.29
C GLY A 107 5.28 6.24 6.51
N VAL A 108 5.92 6.25 7.68
CA VAL A 108 5.32 5.72 8.92
C VAL A 108 4.70 6.82 9.76
N MET A 109 5.42 7.91 9.97
CA MET A 109 4.95 9.02 10.78
C MET A 109 5.28 10.38 10.15
N ASN A 110 4.61 11.43 10.63
CA ASN A 110 4.96 12.81 10.25
C ASN A 110 6.21 13.35 10.98
N PHE A 111 6.91 12.51 11.75
CA PHE A 111 8.06 12.89 12.59
C PHE A 111 9.30 12.01 12.43
N ASP A 112 9.28 11.00 11.58
CA ASP A 112 10.46 10.20 11.26
C ASP A 112 10.98 10.52 9.85
N GLY A 113 12.03 9.82 9.47
CA GLY A 113 12.63 9.92 8.14
C GLY A 113 12.23 8.77 7.22
N GLU A 114 11.23 7.97 7.56
CA GLU A 114 10.98 6.65 6.95
C GLU A 114 10.26 6.76 5.60
N TRP A 115 10.71 5.94 4.64
CA TRP A 115 10.13 5.78 3.30
C TRP A 115 10.01 4.30 2.96
N ASN A 116 9.10 3.93 2.06
CA ASN A 116 8.91 2.54 1.62
C ASN A 116 8.85 1.55 2.79
N ASP A 117 7.91 1.80 3.70
CA ASP A 117 7.74 0.95 4.87
C ASP A 117 6.90 -0.30 4.58
N SER A 118 7.21 -1.39 5.28
CA SER A 118 6.53 -2.69 5.17
C SER A 118 5.00 -2.61 5.32
N ARG A 119 4.48 -1.59 6.02
CA ARG A 119 3.05 -1.28 6.14
C ARG A 119 2.34 -1.09 4.81
N GLU A 120 3.02 -0.65 3.77
CA GLU A 120 2.42 -0.46 2.44
C GLU A 120 1.82 -1.75 1.87
N SER A 121 2.38 -2.92 2.23
CA SER A 121 1.82 -4.22 1.86
C SER A 121 0.47 -4.48 2.54
N LEU A 122 0.31 -4.08 3.80
CA LEU A 122 -0.96 -4.18 4.53
C LEU A 122 -1.99 -3.20 3.95
N PHE A 123 -1.54 -1.99 3.59
CA PHE A 123 -2.42 -0.93 3.11
C PHE A 123 -2.99 -1.22 1.73
N ALA A 124 -2.24 -1.94 0.89
CA ALA A 124 -2.55 -2.13 -0.53
C ALA A 124 -3.99 -2.59 -0.80
N GLU A 125 -4.45 -3.65 -0.12
CA GLU A 125 -5.80 -4.19 -0.36
C GLU A 125 -6.90 -3.24 0.12
N LEU A 126 -6.68 -2.54 1.25
CA LEU A 126 -7.67 -1.60 1.77
C LEU A 126 -8.02 -0.52 0.72
N TYR A 127 -7.04 -0.04 -0.02
CA TYR A 127 -7.29 0.90 -1.12
C TYR A 127 -8.13 0.28 -2.26
N LEU A 128 -7.89 -0.99 -2.62
CA LEU A 128 -8.69 -1.69 -3.63
C LEU A 128 -10.13 -1.89 -3.15
N ASP A 129 -10.29 -2.21 -1.87
CA ASP A 129 -11.58 -2.39 -1.20
C ASP A 129 -12.40 -1.10 -1.16
N TYR A 130 -11.75 0.03 -0.87
CA TYR A 130 -12.41 1.33 -0.96
C TYR A 130 -12.77 1.70 -2.40
N TYR A 131 -11.95 1.35 -3.40
CA TYR A 131 -12.35 1.49 -4.81
C TYR A 131 -13.62 0.69 -5.09
N ALA A 132 -13.72 -0.57 -4.65
CA ALA A 132 -14.85 -1.44 -4.99
C ALA A 132 -16.19 -0.79 -4.59
N ILE A 133 -16.22 -0.14 -3.41
CA ILE A 133 -17.39 0.57 -2.88
C ILE A 133 -17.57 1.94 -3.55
N THR A 134 -16.52 2.77 -3.60
CA THR A 134 -16.64 4.19 -3.99
C THR A 134 -16.57 4.45 -5.49
N GLY A 135 -15.95 3.54 -6.25
CA GLY A 135 -15.60 3.74 -7.65
C GLY A 135 -14.47 4.75 -7.89
N ASN A 136 -13.79 5.24 -6.83
CA ASN A 136 -12.71 6.19 -7.00
C ASN A 136 -11.45 5.51 -7.54
N ARG A 137 -11.21 5.67 -8.85
CA ARG A 137 -10.09 5.09 -9.59
C ARG A 137 -8.73 5.31 -8.92
N ASP A 138 -8.53 6.48 -8.30
CA ASP A 138 -7.26 6.82 -7.64
C ASP A 138 -6.93 5.83 -6.53
N TYR A 139 -7.92 5.32 -5.79
CA TYR A 139 -7.66 4.33 -4.75
C TYR A 139 -7.14 3.02 -5.35
N PHE A 140 -7.71 2.53 -6.45
CA PHE A 140 -7.21 1.31 -7.06
C PHE A 140 -5.75 1.47 -7.53
N GLU A 141 -5.44 2.59 -8.19
CA GLU A 141 -4.08 2.88 -8.66
C GLU A 141 -3.09 2.99 -7.49
N ARG A 142 -3.50 3.61 -6.39
CA ARG A 142 -2.70 3.72 -5.16
C ARG A 142 -2.46 2.36 -4.49
N GLY A 143 -3.48 1.50 -4.42
CA GLY A 143 -3.35 0.14 -3.88
C GLY A 143 -2.38 -0.71 -4.70
N VAL A 144 -2.47 -0.65 -6.03
CA VAL A 144 -1.52 -1.32 -6.93
C VAL A 144 -0.10 -0.77 -6.77
N ALA A 145 0.05 0.54 -6.66
CA ALA A 145 1.36 1.16 -6.45
C ALA A 145 1.97 0.75 -5.09
N ALA A 146 1.16 0.68 -4.03
CA ALA A 146 1.58 0.23 -2.71
C ALA A 146 2.03 -1.23 -2.73
N LEU A 147 1.24 -2.12 -3.33
CA LEU A 147 1.59 -3.54 -3.48
C LEU A 147 2.92 -3.68 -4.23
N LYS A 148 3.08 -2.94 -5.33
CA LYS A 148 4.33 -2.96 -6.11
C LYS A 148 5.51 -2.49 -5.28
N SER A 149 5.36 -1.40 -4.51
CA SER A 149 6.42 -0.88 -3.65
C SER A 149 6.95 -1.94 -2.68
N SER A 150 6.08 -2.84 -2.20
CA SER A 150 6.44 -3.92 -1.27
C SER A 150 7.45 -4.93 -1.86
N PHE A 151 7.60 -4.96 -3.20
CA PHE A 151 8.52 -5.87 -3.90
C PHE A 151 9.70 -5.17 -4.57
N VAL A 152 9.62 -3.87 -4.89
CA VAL A 152 10.68 -3.21 -5.70
C VAL A 152 12.02 -3.12 -4.98
N MET A 153 12.01 -3.20 -3.64
CA MET A 153 13.23 -3.22 -2.83
C MET A 153 13.72 -4.61 -2.45
N MET A 154 13.05 -5.68 -2.88
CA MET A 154 13.47 -7.03 -2.58
C MET A 154 14.84 -7.33 -3.23
N TYR A 155 15.77 -7.89 -2.45
CA TYR A 155 17.06 -8.34 -2.92
C TYR A 155 16.88 -9.62 -3.74
N CYS A 156 16.87 -9.49 -5.07
CA CYS A 156 16.74 -10.60 -6.00
C CYS A 156 17.25 -10.22 -7.41
N PRO A 157 17.50 -11.21 -8.30
CA PRO A 157 17.88 -10.97 -9.69
C PRO A 157 16.86 -10.15 -10.50
N GLU A 158 15.58 -10.25 -10.17
CA GLU A 158 14.46 -9.58 -10.83
C GLU A 158 14.47 -8.06 -10.58
N ASN A 159 15.14 -7.60 -9.51
CA ASN A 159 15.37 -6.20 -9.19
C ASN A 159 16.85 -5.81 -9.40
N PRO A 160 17.37 -5.82 -10.65
CA PRO A 160 18.81 -5.73 -10.90
C PRO A 160 19.46 -4.43 -10.43
N LYS A 161 18.71 -3.32 -10.41
CA LYS A 161 19.22 -2.04 -9.91
C LYS A 161 19.37 -2.04 -8.40
N GLN A 162 18.36 -2.52 -7.68
CA GLN A 162 18.32 -2.57 -6.22
C GLN A 162 19.26 -3.64 -5.70
N LYS A 163 19.40 -4.76 -6.41
CA LYS A 163 20.41 -5.79 -6.12
C LYS A 163 21.82 -5.19 -5.98
N VAL A 164 22.22 -4.32 -6.92
CA VAL A 164 23.52 -3.64 -6.86
C VAL A 164 23.61 -2.67 -5.67
N GLN A 165 22.51 -2.00 -5.31
CA GLN A 165 22.47 -1.12 -4.14
C GLN A 165 22.61 -1.91 -2.83
N TRP A 166 21.90 -3.04 -2.73
CA TRP A 166 22.02 -3.99 -1.62
C TRP A 166 23.46 -4.49 -1.46
N GLU A 167 24.09 -4.94 -2.54
CA GLU A 167 25.48 -5.44 -2.50
C GLU A 167 26.50 -4.34 -2.18
N LYS A 168 26.18 -3.08 -2.49
CA LYS A 168 27.00 -1.92 -2.09
C LYS A 168 26.85 -1.61 -0.60
N ALA A 169 25.62 -1.60 -0.09
CA ALA A 169 25.32 -1.33 1.31
C ALA A 169 25.77 -2.48 2.23
N HIS A 170 25.59 -3.72 1.77
CA HIS A 170 25.79 -4.98 2.51
C HIS A 170 26.60 -5.96 1.65
N PRO A 171 27.94 -5.82 1.57
CA PRO A 171 28.79 -6.63 0.68
C PRO A 171 28.84 -8.13 0.97
N PHE A 172 28.22 -8.57 2.07
CA PHE A 172 28.12 -9.97 2.45
C PHE A 172 26.86 -10.66 1.87
N PHE A 173 25.94 -9.91 1.26
CA PHE A 173 24.75 -10.48 0.63
C PHE A 173 25.12 -11.37 -0.57
N GLY A 174 24.48 -12.52 -0.66
CA GLY A 174 24.63 -13.49 -1.75
C GLY A 174 23.31 -14.17 -2.11
N PRO A 175 23.31 -15.14 -3.05
CA PRO A 175 22.10 -15.83 -3.47
C PRO A 175 21.27 -16.46 -2.34
N GLU A 176 21.90 -16.78 -1.22
CA GLU A 176 21.26 -17.29 0.00
C GLU A 176 20.36 -16.26 0.69
N ASP A 177 20.59 -14.97 0.46
CA ASP A 177 19.82 -13.85 1.02
C ASP A 177 18.69 -13.38 0.09
N TYR A 178 18.50 -14.03 -1.06
CA TYR A 178 17.43 -13.64 -1.99
C TYR A 178 16.05 -13.69 -1.32
N GLY A 179 15.26 -12.66 -1.58
CA GLY A 179 13.97 -12.43 -0.94
C GLY A 179 14.03 -11.51 0.28
N PHE A 180 15.21 -11.15 0.76
CA PHE A 180 15.37 -10.12 1.79
C PHE A 180 14.85 -8.75 1.32
N THR A 181 14.22 -8.01 2.21
CA THR A 181 13.94 -6.57 2.07
C THR A 181 14.05 -5.93 3.45
N MET A 182 14.45 -4.66 3.54
CA MET A 182 14.38 -3.92 4.81
C MET A 182 12.95 -3.61 5.23
N GLU A 183 12.76 -3.35 6.52
CA GLU A 183 11.51 -2.83 7.07
C GLU A 183 11.09 -1.50 6.41
N ASN A 184 12.00 -0.53 6.37
CA ASN A 184 11.84 0.78 5.75
C ASN A 184 13.19 1.36 5.30
N TYR A 185 13.13 2.36 4.43
CA TYR A 185 14.26 3.15 3.96
C TYR A 185 14.42 4.44 4.77
N GLY A 186 15.65 4.78 5.12
CA GLY A 186 15.97 6.12 5.62
C GLY A 186 15.50 6.39 7.06
N HIS A 187 15.30 5.36 7.88
CA HIS A 187 14.81 5.44 9.27
C HIS A 187 15.34 6.63 10.08
N GLY A 188 16.66 6.84 10.08
CA GLY A 188 17.31 7.94 10.81
C GLY A 188 17.24 9.32 10.13
N GLY A 189 16.54 9.46 9.00
CA GLY A 189 16.49 10.68 8.18
C GLY A 189 17.69 10.91 7.28
N GLU A 190 18.58 9.93 7.13
CA GLU A 190 19.79 10.02 6.31
C GLU A 190 19.73 9.09 5.10
N THR A 191 20.08 9.63 3.93
CA THR A 191 20.07 8.90 2.65
C THR A 191 21.30 9.25 1.83
N SER A 192 21.76 8.32 1.00
CA SER A 192 22.84 8.59 0.04
C SER A 192 22.85 7.59 -1.12
N PRO A 193 23.46 7.95 -2.27
CA PRO A 193 23.65 7.03 -3.39
C PRO A 193 24.67 5.91 -3.08
N GLU A 194 25.28 5.93 -1.89
CA GLU A 194 26.18 4.90 -1.37
C GLU A 194 25.48 3.78 -0.60
N GLY A 195 24.15 3.84 -0.48
CA GLY A 195 23.37 2.84 0.25
C GLY A 195 23.04 3.27 1.67
N MET A 196 23.39 4.49 2.08
CA MET A 196 22.88 5.07 3.33
C MET A 196 21.34 5.10 3.27
N GLY A 197 20.71 4.70 4.38
CA GLY A 197 19.28 4.51 4.51
C GLY A 197 18.80 3.09 4.22
N MET A 198 19.63 2.20 3.66
CA MET A 198 19.27 0.79 3.45
C MET A 198 19.51 -0.04 4.71
N GLY A 199 18.45 -0.35 5.45
CA GLY A 199 18.50 -1.13 6.69
C GLY A 199 18.86 -2.60 6.47
N VAL A 200 19.32 -3.25 7.55
CA VAL A 200 19.58 -4.71 7.60
C VAL A 200 18.51 -5.49 8.34
N PHE A 201 17.53 -4.79 8.90
CA PHE A 201 16.49 -5.39 9.71
C PHE A 201 15.25 -5.68 8.86
N THR A 202 14.73 -6.89 9.05
CA THR A 202 13.45 -7.35 8.52
C THR A 202 12.93 -8.45 9.42
N ILE A 203 11.62 -8.64 9.44
CA ILE A 203 10.99 -9.81 10.01
C ILE A 203 10.16 -10.44 8.90
N TYR A 204 10.12 -11.77 8.81
CA TYR A 204 9.41 -12.42 7.70
C TYR A 204 7.93 -11.98 7.63
N ASP A 205 7.24 -11.88 8.76
CA ASP A 205 5.87 -11.39 8.90
C ASP A 205 5.74 -9.85 8.87
N TRP A 206 6.86 -9.13 8.78
CA TRP A 206 6.93 -7.66 8.70
C TRP A 206 7.98 -7.25 7.65
N GLY A 207 7.60 -7.45 6.39
CA GLY A 207 8.50 -7.34 5.23
C GLY A 207 8.05 -8.27 4.10
N ASN A 208 8.94 -9.15 3.66
CA ASN A 208 8.73 -9.97 2.46
C ASN A 208 7.59 -11.00 2.56
N GLY A 209 7.36 -11.58 3.75
CA GLY A 209 6.24 -12.50 3.97
C GLY A 209 4.90 -11.78 4.00
N ALA A 210 4.83 -10.59 4.61
CA ALA A 210 3.63 -9.73 4.55
C ALA A 210 3.31 -9.29 3.11
N ALA A 211 4.32 -8.89 2.34
CA ALA A 211 4.16 -8.59 0.91
C ALA A 211 3.63 -9.79 0.13
N SER A 212 4.15 -10.99 0.41
CA SER A 212 3.71 -12.23 -0.24
C SER A 212 2.27 -12.60 0.15
N GLU A 213 1.88 -12.44 1.40
CA GLU A 213 0.50 -12.62 1.86
C GLU A 213 -0.44 -11.66 1.15
N ALA A 214 -0.12 -10.36 1.17
CA ALA A 214 -0.94 -9.33 0.55
C ALA A 214 -1.13 -9.58 -0.94
N ARG A 215 -0.07 -9.99 -1.65
CA ARG A 215 -0.16 -10.35 -3.08
C ARG A 215 -1.05 -11.57 -3.33
N ASN A 216 -1.05 -12.57 -2.45
CA ASN A 216 -1.93 -13.73 -2.63
C ASN A 216 -3.39 -13.35 -2.37
N ARG A 217 -3.64 -12.62 -1.27
CA ARG A 217 -4.98 -12.13 -0.91
C ARG A 217 -5.58 -11.23 -2.01
N ILE A 218 -4.80 -10.25 -2.49
CA ILE A 218 -5.20 -9.37 -3.61
C ILE A 218 -5.43 -10.17 -4.89
N HIS A 219 -4.66 -11.21 -5.17
CA HIS A 219 -4.89 -12.03 -6.36
C HIS A 219 -6.17 -12.86 -6.28
N ASP A 220 -6.53 -13.33 -5.09
CA ASP A 220 -7.79 -14.05 -4.92
C ASP A 220 -9.01 -13.13 -5.13
N HIS A 221 -8.93 -11.88 -4.64
CA HIS A 221 -10.02 -10.91 -4.71
C HIS A 221 -10.04 -10.04 -5.98
N TYR A 222 -8.89 -9.76 -6.59
CA TYR A 222 -8.73 -8.79 -7.70
C TYR A 222 -7.91 -9.33 -8.87
N GLY A 223 -7.29 -10.51 -8.74
CA GLY A 223 -6.54 -11.17 -9.81
C GLY A 223 -5.20 -10.51 -10.16
N ASP A 224 -4.69 -10.83 -11.35
CA ASP A 224 -3.59 -10.11 -12.01
C ASP A 224 -4.11 -8.90 -12.81
N VAL A 225 -5.39 -8.98 -13.20
CA VAL A 225 -6.15 -7.96 -13.91
C VAL A 225 -7.52 -7.86 -13.27
N TYR A 226 -7.92 -6.65 -12.92
CA TYR A 226 -9.27 -6.37 -12.44
C TYR A 226 -10.03 -5.55 -13.49
N ILE A 227 -11.23 -5.98 -13.84
CA ILE A 227 -12.11 -5.30 -14.80
C ILE A 227 -13.38 -4.90 -14.07
N ASP A 228 -13.73 -3.62 -14.17
CA ASP A 228 -15.00 -3.10 -13.68
C ASP A 228 -15.83 -2.69 -14.89
N ARG A 229 -16.74 -3.58 -15.30
CA ARG A 229 -17.54 -3.40 -16.50
C ARG A 229 -18.59 -2.31 -16.32
N GLU A 230 -19.14 -2.17 -15.12
CA GLU A 230 -20.15 -1.18 -14.79
C GLU A 230 -19.60 0.25 -14.87
N ARG A 231 -18.42 0.48 -14.29
CA ARG A 231 -17.70 1.76 -14.35
C ARG A 231 -16.89 1.89 -15.63
N GLY A 232 -16.70 0.78 -16.33
CA GLY A 232 -15.93 0.72 -17.56
C GLY A 232 -14.45 0.97 -17.33
N GLU A 233 -13.93 0.55 -16.17
CA GLU A 233 -12.54 0.67 -15.76
C GLU A 233 -11.81 -0.66 -15.93
N GLY A 234 -10.48 -0.60 -16.01
CA GLY A 234 -9.63 -1.78 -16.09
C GLY A 234 -8.26 -1.49 -15.53
N PHE A 235 -7.75 -2.42 -14.74
CA PHE A 235 -6.52 -2.27 -13.97
C PHE A 235 -5.64 -3.50 -14.12
N GLY A 236 -4.36 -3.27 -14.38
CA GLY A 236 -3.35 -4.31 -14.33
C GLY A 236 -2.59 -4.21 -13.02
N ILE A 237 -2.45 -5.33 -12.32
CA ILE A 237 -1.86 -5.40 -10.99
C ILE A 237 -0.43 -5.95 -11.08
N ASP A 238 -0.25 -7.07 -11.79
CA ASP A 238 1.01 -7.79 -11.84
C ASP A 238 1.67 -7.72 -13.22
N SER A 239 2.34 -6.59 -13.49
CA SER A 239 3.07 -6.35 -14.74
C SER A 239 2.23 -6.53 -16.01
N ILE A 240 0.94 -6.19 -15.93
CA ILE A 240 0.03 -6.12 -17.08
C ILE A 240 -0.38 -4.68 -17.32
N SER A 241 -0.39 -4.26 -18.57
CA SER A 241 -1.06 -3.03 -18.98
C SER A 241 -2.46 -3.36 -19.50
N VAL A 242 -3.45 -2.58 -19.05
CA VAL A 242 -4.85 -2.72 -19.46
C VAL A 242 -5.26 -1.44 -20.18
N THR A 243 -5.81 -1.59 -21.38
CA THR A 243 -6.32 -0.46 -22.16
C THR A 243 -7.72 -0.78 -22.64
N LYS A 244 -8.69 0.06 -22.28
CA LYS A 244 -10.06 -0.06 -22.79
C LYS A 244 -10.10 0.27 -24.29
N THR A 245 -10.92 -0.48 -25.02
CA THR A 245 -11.14 -0.35 -26.46
C THR A 245 -12.63 -0.46 -26.76
N ASP A 246 -13.03 -0.17 -28.00
CA ASP A 246 -14.42 -0.34 -28.45
C ASP A 246 -14.93 -1.80 -28.39
N GLN A 247 -14.01 -2.77 -28.31
CA GLN A 247 -14.32 -4.22 -28.35
C GLN A 247 -14.18 -4.90 -26.98
N GLY A 248 -13.81 -4.17 -25.93
CA GLY A 248 -13.47 -4.70 -24.61
C GLY A 248 -12.10 -4.17 -24.14
N TRP A 249 -11.26 -5.03 -23.57
CA TRP A 249 -9.99 -4.63 -22.97
C TRP A 249 -8.79 -5.32 -23.62
N SER A 250 -7.83 -4.49 -24.01
CA SER A 250 -6.52 -4.90 -24.47
C SER A 250 -5.62 -5.16 -23.26
N LEU A 251 -5.14 -6.40 -23.10
CA LEU A 251 -4.18 -6.77 -22.07
C LEU A 251 -2.81 -6.95 -22.72
N GLU A 252 -1.79 -6.27 -22.21
CA GLU A 252 -0.40 -6.39 -22.66
C GLU A 252 0.47 -6.89 -21.51
N ASN A 253 1.19 -7.98 -21.77
CA ASN A 253 2.15 -8.56 -20.84
C ASN A 253 3.42 -7.72 -20.85
N LEU A 254 3.70 -7.04 -19.73
CA LEU A 254 4.93 -6.26 -19.55
C LEU A 254 6.07 -7.12 -18.99
N SER A 255 5.78 -8.37 -18.58
CA SER A 255 6.81 -9.34 -18.27
C SER A 255 7.42 -9.92 -19.54
N ALA A 256 8.67 -10.39 -19.46
CA ALA A 256 9.39 -10.96 -20.60
C ALA A 256 9.00 -12.41 -20.91
N THR A 257 8.09 -13.01 -20.13
CA THR A 257 7.79 -14.45 -20.16
C THR A 257 6.29 -14.71 -20.33
N PRO A 258 5.89 -15.69 -21.16
CA PRO A 258 4.50 -16.15 -21.20
C PRO A 258 4.04 -16.64 -19.82
N ARG A 259 2.79 -16.34 -19.46
CA ARG A 259 2.20 -16.71 -18.16
C ARG A 259 0.69 -16.87 -18.26
N GLU A 260 0.11 -17.54 -17.27
CA GLU A 260 -1.34 -17.46 -17.02
C GLU A 260 -1.65 -16.15 -16.28
N LEU A 261 -2.81 -15.58 -16.57
CA LEU A 261 -3.39 -14.46 -15.87
C LEU A 261 -4.73 -14.84 -15.28
N ARG A 262 -4.96 -14.44 -14.03
CA ARG A 262 -6.29 -14.42 -13.45
C ARG A 262 -6.91 -13.05 -13.69
N VAL A 263 -8.00 -13.01 -14.46
CA VAL A 263 -8.85 -11.81 -14.61
C VAL A 263 -10.01 -11.92 -13.63
N VAL A 264 -10.21 -10.91 -12.78
CA VAL A 264 -11.36 -10.82 -11.89
C VAL A 264 -12.25 -9.65 -12.31
N PHE A 265 -13.56 -9.85 -12.19
CA PHE A 265 -14.58 -8.85 -12.54
C PHE A 265 -15.25 -8.28 -11.29
N GLU A 266 -15.91 -7.13 -11.44
CA GLU A 266 -16.62 -6.44 -10.36
C GLU A 266 -17.72 -7.25 -9.68
N ASP A 267 -18.28 -8.26 -10.35
CA ASP A 267 -19.28 -9.17 -9.81
C ASP A 267 -18.69 -10.36 -9.04
N GLY A 268 -17.36 -10.39 -8.87
CA GLY A 268 -16.61 -11.45 -8.22
C GLY A 268 -16.39 -12.70 -9.09
N SER A 269 -16.86 -12.71 -10.33
CA SER A 269 -16.50 -13.76 -11.28
C SER A 269 -15.04 -13.62 -11.72
N SER A 270 -14.44 -14.73 -12.17
CA SER A 270 -13.05 -14.75 -12.62
C SER A 270 -12.84 -15.65 -13.82
N LYS A 271 -11.84 -15.33 -14.63
CA LYS A 271 -11.41 -16.09 -15.80
C LYS A 271 -9.89 -16.16 -15.86
N ASP A 272 -9.38 -17.38 -16.03
CA ASP A 272 -7.96 -17.59 -16.30
C ASP A 272 -7.70 -17.58 -17.81
N LEU A 273 -6.59 -16.97 -18.23
CA LEU A 273 -6.16 -16.97 -19.63
C LEU A 273 -4.64 -16.94 -19.77
N SER A 274 -4.12 -17.63 -20.79
CA SER A 274 -2.71 -17.57 -21.16
C SER A 274 -2.42 -16.28 -21.93
N ILE A 275 -1.32 -15.62 -21.58
CA ILE A 275 -0.80 -14.46 -22.32
C ILE A 275 0.69 -14.66 -22.64
N GLU A 276 1.05 -14.41 -23.89
CA GLU A 276 2.47 -14.30 -24.30
C GLU A 276 2.88 -12.82 -24.32
N LYS A 277 2.30 -12.05 -25.25
CA LYS A 277 2.59 -10.62 -25.40
C LYS A 277 1.35 -9.75 -25.22
N LYS A 278 0.28 -10.09 -25.92
CA LYS A 278 -0.94 -9.28 -25.96
C LYS A 278 -2.15 -10.16 -26.23
N THR A 279 -3.27 -9.84 -25.61
CA THR A 279 -4.55 -10.51 -25.86
C THR A 279 -5.71 -9.52 -25.74
N MET A 280 -6.89 -9.93 -26.20
CA MET A 280 -8.11 -9.15 -26.14
C MET A 280 -9.14 -9.88 -25.30
N LEU A 281 -9.62 -9.20 -24.26
CA LEU A 281 -10.77 -9.63 -23.49
C LEU A 281 -12.00 -8.91 -24.04
N LYS A 282 -13.00 -9.66 -24.51
CA LYS A 282 -14.20 -9.04 -25.09
C LYS A 282 -15.12 -8.51 -24.00
N ALA A 283 -15.89 -7.46 -24.31
CA ALA A 283 -16.85 -6.86 -23.38
C ALA A 283 -17.97 -7.81 -22.90
N GLU A 284 -18.26 -8.87 -23.67
CA GLU A 284 -19.34 -9.83 -23.41
C GLU A 284 -18.85 -11.11 -22.69
N GLU A 285 -17.55 -11.22 -22.43
CA GLU A 285 -16.95 -12.34 -21.68
C GLU A 285 -16.91 -12.05 -20.17
#